data_AF-A0A819JPJ3-F1
#
_entry.id   AF-A0A819JPJ3-F1
#
_cell.length_a   1.000
_cell.length_b   1.000
_cell.length_c   1.000
_cell.angle_alpha   90.00
_cell.angle_beta   90.00
_cell.angle_gamma   90.00
#
_symmetry.space_group_name_H-M   'P 1'
#
loop_
_entity.id
_entity.type
_entity.pdbx_description
1 polymer ?
#
loop_
_entity_poly.entity_id
_entity_poly.type
_entity_poly.pdbx_seq_one_letter_code
_entity_poly.pdbx_strand_id
1 'polypeptide(L)'
;MKVTVLSLSALSFSFAQSNNGICASAKWVSDAVTVAGNHGNGSELNQVNPNYLYVNYRDGSIFITDWWFDRVVKWEDRASSGQVVAGGKGRGNASDQLGGPVGIRVDADETLTICDGQNRRVQRWKKGASNGETILTNTSCRGIALDNKGALYVVDWVQFRVVKWQASMAEVVAGGNGEGAGLNQLKNPIGLFLDENQALYVVDRSNHWVTKWEPGAKEGIIVAGGNGQGDGLNQLNSPTGVFVDTKGTVYVSDRLNNRVVRWSKGATAGIVIAGGNGAGNGSNQLNGGFDVSFDRYGH
;
A
#
# COMPACT_ATOMS: atom_id res chain seq x y z
N MET A 1 2.03 -10.16 17.57
CA MET A 1 2.03 -9.01 16.66
C MET A 1 2.49 -9.58 15.33
N LYS A 2 1.59 -9.96 14.43
CA LYS A 2 1.98 -10.36 13.09
C LYS A 2 1.84 -9.12 12.20
N VAL A 3 2.57 -9.13 11.11
CA VAL A 3 2.73 -8.00 10.19
C VAL A 3 2.49 -8.59 8.83
N THR A 4 1.55 -8.08 8.06
CA THR A 4 1.39 -8.52 6.67
C THR A 4 2.25 -7.63 5.79
N VAL A 5 3.27 -8.23 5.19
CA VAL A 5 4.12 -7.55 4.21
C VAL A 5 3.79 -8.07 2.83
N LEU A 6 3.49 -7.16 1.91
CA LEU A 6 3.39 -7.49 0.49
C LEU A 6 4.78 -7.45 -0.11
N SER A 7 5.35 -8.61 -0.45
CA SER A 7 6.59 -8.66 -1.22
C SER A 7 6.43 -9.53 -2.45
N LEU A 8 7.31 -9.35 -3.43
CA LEU A 8 7.54 -10.41 -4.39
C LEU A 8 8.33 -11.54 -3.67
N SER A 9 8.13 -12.79 -4.06
CA SER A 9 8.96 -13.94 -3.68
C SER A 9 8.84 -14.99 -4.78
N ALA A 10 9.90 -15.66 -5.24
CA ALA A 10 9.75 -16.90 -6.00
C ALA A 10 9.61 -18.10 -5.03
N LEU A 11 8.47 -18.78 -5.03
CA LEU A 11 8.37 -20.08 -4.35
C LEU A 11 8.86 -21.17 -5.30
N SER A 12 9.89 -21.91 -4.87
CA SER A 12 10.15 -23.25 -5.39
C SER A 12 9.24 -24.24 -4.67
N PHE A 13 8.29 -24.85 -5.38
CA PHE A 13 7.78 -26.17 -5.03
C PHE A 13 8.07 -27.12 -6.18
N SER A 14 8.75 -28.22 -5.90
CA SER A 14 8.95 -29.30 -6.85
C SER A 14 7.59 -29.96 -7.14
N PHE A 15 7.04 -29.74 -8.32
CA PHE A 15 6.72 -30.79 -9.30
C PHE A 15 6.42 -30.10 -10.64
N ALA A 16 7.13 -30.54 -11.68
CA ALA A 16 7.07 -30.14 -13.09
C ALA A 16 7.41 -28.68 -13.43
N GLN A 17 8.56 -28.51 -14.11
CA GLN A 17 9.00 -27.28 -14.77
C GLN A 17 7.88 -26.62 -15.61
N SER A 18 7.68 -25.33 -15.39
CA SER A 18 7.65 -24.38 -16.50
C SER A 18 8.26 -23.04 -16.06
N ASN A 19 8.88 -22.36 -17.01
CA ASN A 19 10.01 -21.46 -16.79
C ASN A 19 9.65 -20.08 -16.22
N ASN A 20 10.58 -19.53 -15.43
CA ASN A 20 10.84 -18.10 -15.16
C ASN A 20 9.65 -17.22 -14.73
N GLY A 21 9.41 -17.11 -13.42
CA GLY A 21 8.58 -16.06 -12.83
C GLY A 21 8.86 -15.85 -11.34
N ILE A 22 9.06 -14.59 -10.92
CA ILE A 22 9.21 -14.17 -9.52
C ILE A 22 7.80 -13.97 -8.94
N CYS A 23 7.33 -14.82 -8.01
CA CYS A 23 5.95 -14.77 -7.47
C CYS A 23 5.66 -13.54 -6.57
N ALA A 24 4.41 -13.35 -6.16
CA ALA A 24 4.03 -12.47 -5.05
C ALA A 24 3.82 -13.31 -3.78
N SER A 25 4.06 -12.76 -2.60
CA SER A 25 3.68 -13.40 -1.35
C SER A 25 3.33 -12.36 -0.30
N ALA A 26 2.17 -12.49 0.33
CA ALA A 26 1.95 -11.90 1.64
C ALA A 26 2.75 -12.75 2.65
N LYS A 27 3.75 -12.16 3.31
CA LYS A 27 4.48 -12.84 4.39
C LYS A 27 4.02 -12.27 5.73
N TRP A 28 3.58 -13.16 6.61
CA TRP A 28 3.41 -12.87 8.02
C TRP A 28 4.73 -13.11 8.75
N VAL A 29 5.11 -12.20 9.64
CA VAL A 29 6.24 -12.42 10.54
C VAL A 29 5.73 -12.94 11.88
N SER A 30 6.15 -14.15 12.25
CA SER A 30 5.75 -15.01 13.40
C SER A 30 4.38 -15.70 13.28
N ASP A 31 4.44 -17.03 13.09
CA ASP A 31 3.39 -18.06 13.05
C ASP A 31 2.03 -17.68 12.45
N ALA A 32 1.96 -17.62 11.11
CA ALA A 32 0.86 -18.17 10.28
C ALA A 32 1.14 -17.96 8.78
N VAL A 33 0.74 -18.91 7.94
CA VAL A 33 0.79 -18.87 6.47
C VAL A 33 -0.50 -18.23 5.94
N THR A 34 -0.39 -17.32 4.96
CA THR A 34 -1.33 -17.24 3.82
C THR A 34 -0.59 -16.62 2.64
N VAL A 35 -0.40 -17.42 1.58
CA VAL A 35 0.18 -17.04 0.29
C VAL A 35 -0.94 -16.41 -0.53
N ALA A 36 -0.78 -15.18 -0.99
CA ALA A 36 -1.67 -14.58 -1.98
C ALA A 36 -0.95 -14.46 -3.33
N GLY A 37 -1.34 -15.35 -4.25
CA GLY A 37 -0.99 -15.35 -5.67
C GLY A 37 0.46 -15.73 -6.04
N ASN A 38 0.61 -16.57 -7.07
CA ASN A 38 1.81 -16.61 -7.90
C ASN A 38 1.95 -15.29 -8.71
N HIS A 39 3.05 -15.07 -9.41
CA HIS A 39 3.16 -14.03 -10.44
C HIS A 39 3.32 -14.74 -11.78
N GLY A 40 2.55 -14.31 -12.75
CA GLY A 40 2.72 -14.75 -14.12
C GLY A 40 2.00 -13.80 -15.05
N ASN A 41 2.28 -13.93 -16.35
CA ASN A 41 1.61 -13.16 -17.39
C ASN A 41 0.31 -13.85 -17.87
N GLY A 42 -0.14 -14.91 -17.17
CA GLY A 42 -1.39 -15.61 -17.42
C GLY A 42 -2.55 -15.05 -16.59
N SER A 43 -3.77 -15.18 -17.09
CA SER A 43 -4.99 -14.63 -16.49
C SER A 43 -5.48 -15.36 -15.23
N GLU A 44 -4.77 -16.39 -14.78
CA GLU A 44 -5.14 -17.21 -13.62
C GLU A 44 -5.27 -16.35 -12.36
N LEU A 45 -6.25 -16.66 -11.50
CA LEU A 45 -6.56 -15.88 -10.30
C LEU A 45 -5.43 -15.88 -9.27
N ASN A 46 -4.55 -16.86 -9.37
CA ASN A 46 -3.34 -16.96 -8.57
C ASN A 46 -2.15 -16.32 -9.30
N GLN A 47 -2.32 -15.35 -10.20
CA GLN A 47 -1.21 -14.63 -10.84
C GLN A 47 -1.42 -13.11 -10.66
N VAL A 48 -0.67 -12.47 -9.74
CA VAL A 48 -0.84 -11.04 -9.41
C VAL A 48 0.45 -10.24 -9.51
N ASN A 49 0.31 -8.98 -9.94
CA ASN A 49 1.33 -7.93 -9.91
C ASN A 49 0.96 -6.89 -8.84
N PRO A 50 1.29 -7.15 -7.57
CA PRO A 50 0.82 -6.34 -6.45
C PRO A 50 1.44 -4.94 -6.44
N ASN A 51 0.61 -3.93 -6.23
CA ASN A 51 1.07 -2.57 -5.90
C ASN A 51 0.69 -2.16 -4.46
N TYR A 52 -0.56 -2.42 -4.06
CA TYR A 52 -1.04 -2.23 -2.69
C TYR A 52 -1.82 -3.46 -2.22
N LEU A 53 -1.95 -3.59 -0.90
CA LEU A 53 -2.89 -4.53 -0.30
C LEU A 53 -3.78 -3.84 0.73
N TYR A 54 -4.89 -4.51 1.04
CA TYR A 54 -5.69 -4.22 2.22
C TYR A 54 -6.01 -5.54 2.92
N VAL A 55 -5.86 -5.57 4.24
CA VAL A 55 -6.27 -6.71 5.07
C VAL A 55 -7.54 -6.31 5.83
N ASN A 56 -8.61 -7.07 5.63
CA ASN A 56 -9.83 -6.94 6.41
C ASN A 56 -9.63 -7.63 7.76
N TYR A 57 -9.61 -6.83 8.82
CA TYR A 57 -9.40 -7.31 10.18
C TYR A 57 -10.56 -8.14 10.75
N ARG A 58 -11.76 -8.09 10.15
CA ARG A 58 -12.94 -8.78 10.68
C ARG A 58 -12.92 -10.26 10.37
N ASP A 59 -12.47 -10.59 9.17
CA ASP A 59 -12.53 -11.94 8.62
C ASP A 59 -11.18 -12.45 8.09
N GLY A 60 -10.13 -11.63 8.14
CA GLY A 60 -8.79 -11.98 7.66
C GLY A 60 -8.64 -11.95 6.15
N SER A 61 -9.65 -11.52 5.40
CA SER A 61 -9.58 -11.47 3.94
C SER A 61 -8.58 -10.41 3.45
N ILE A 62 -7.91 -10.72 2.34
CA ILE A 62 -6.87 -9.88 1.75
C ILE A 62 -7.33 -9.43 0.36
N PHE A 63 -7.23 -8.14 0.09
CA PHE A 63 -7.51 -7.54 -1.20
C PHE A 63 -6.20 -7.02 -1.79
N ILE A 64 -5.92 -7.40 -3.03
CA ILE A 64 -4.69 -6.99 -3.73
C ILE A 64 -5.07 -6.28 -5.02
N THR A 65 -4.48 -5.09 -5.24
CA THR A 65 -4.52 -4.44 -6.53
C THR A 65 -3.48 -5.06 -7.45
N ASP A 66 -3.97 -5.69 -8.51
CA ASP A 66 -3.18 -6.35 -9.52
C ASP A 66 -3.01 -5.40 -10.71
N TRP A 67 -1.90 -4.67 -10.70
CA TRP A 67 -1.66 -3.56 -11.61
C TRP A 67 -1.57 -4.02 -13.07
N TRP A 68 -1.04 -5.22 -13.30
CA TRP A 68 -0.80 -5.72 -14.65
C TRP A 68 -2.06 -6.29 -15.32
N PHE A 69 -2.94 -6.91 -14.54
CA PHE A 69 -4.19 -7.48 -15.04
C PHE A 69 -5.41 -6.60 -14.81
N ASP A 70 -5.19 -5.35 -14.41
CA ASP A 70 -6.25 -4.34 -14.30
C ASP A 70 -7.44 -4.81 -13.45
N ARG A 71 -7.13 -5.41 -12.28
CA ARG A 71 -8.12 -6.05 -11.41
C ARG A 71 -7.80 -5.90 -9.93
N VAL A 72 -8.80 -6.14 -9.11
CA VAL A 72 -8.64 -6.39 -7.67
C VAL A 72 -9.04 -7.82 -7.39
N VAL A 73 -8.17 -8.53 -6.69
CA VAL A 73 -8.40 -9.93 -6.30
C VAL A 73 -8.51 -10.01 -4.78
N LYS A 74 -9.57 -10.66 -4.30
CA LYS A 74 -9.82 -10.96 -2.88
C LYS A 74 -9.44 -12.42 -2.59
N TRP A 75 -8.72 -12.67 -1.51
CA TRP A 75 -8.58 -13.97 -0.89
C TRP A 75 -9.31 -13.94 0.45
N GLU A 76 -10.15 -14.95 0.71
CA GLU A 76 -10.63 -15.19 2.07
C GLU A 76 -9.49 -15.73 2.95
N ASP A 77 -9.63 -15.64 4.28
CA ASP A 77 -8.59 -16.15 5.19
C ASP A 77 -8.23 -17.60 4.87
N ARG A 78 -6.93 -17.85 4.65
CA ARG A 78 -6.35 -19.16 4.30
C ARG A 78 -6.93 -19.80 3.03
N ALA A 79 -7.60 -19.05 2.17
CA ALA A 79 -8.07 -19.56 0.89
C ALA A 79 -6.89 -19.92 -0.03
N SER A 80 -7.00 -21.02 -0.76
CA SER A 80 -6.00 -21.46 -1.74
C SER A 80 -6.11 -20.77 -3.10
N SER A 81 -7.19 -20.01 -3.33
CA SER A 81 -7.40 -19.22 -4.54
C SER A 81 -8.17 -17.93 -4.26
N GLY A 82 -7.91 -16.93 -5.10
CA GLY A 82 -8.56 -15.63 -5.02
C GLY A 82 -9.76 -15.52 -5.95
N GLN A 83 -10.52 -14.45 -5.80
CA GLN A 83 -11.66 -14.10 -6.65
C GLN A 83 -11.52 -12.65 -7.14
N VAL A 84 -11.80 -12.39 -8.42
CA VAL A 84 -11.87 -11.00 -8.90
C VAL A 84 -13.09 -10.32 -8.31
N VAL A 85 -12.88 -9.20 -7.64
CA VAL A 85 -13.93 -8.40 -6.98
C VAL A 85 -14.11 -7.02 -7.61
N ALA A 86 -13.19 -6.59 -8.46
CA ALA A 86 -13.32 -5.39 -9.30
C ALA A 86 -12.42 -5.49 -10.54
N GLY A 87 -12.85 -4.89 -11.66
CA GLY A 87 -12.12 -4.91 -12.93
C GLY A 87 -12.02 -6.30 -13.56
N GLY A 88 -10.87 -6.62 -14.19
CA GLY A 88 -10.61 -7.93 -14.78
C GLY A 88 -11.27 -8.18 -16.15
N LYS A 89 -11.81 -7.14 -16.78
CA LYS A 89 -12.39 -7.18 -18.15
C LYS A 89 -11.47 -6.54 -19.19
N GLY A 90 -10.16 -6.70 -18.99
CA GLY A 90 -9.12 -6.03 -19.75
C GLY A 90 -8.96 -4.56 -19.39
N ARG A 91 -7.84 -3.99 -19.82
CA ARG A 91 -7.52 -2.58 -19.64
C ARG A 91 -8.55 -1.69 -20.33
N GLY A 92 -9.11 -0.74 -19.60
CA GLY A 92 -9.97 0.27 -20.19
C GLY A 92 -10.57 1.23 -19.18
N ASN A 93 -11.43 2.12 -19.67
CA ASN A 93 -11.98 3.24 -18.89
C ASN A 93 -13.51 3.14 -18.71
N ALA A 94 -14.13 2.03 -19.11
CA ALA A 94 -15.53 1.75 -18.80
C ALA A 94 -15.75 1.61 -17.29
N SER A 95 -17.00 1.68 -16.84
CA SER A 95 -17.35 1.54 -15.42
C SER A 95 -17.02 0.16 -14.84
N ASP A 96 -16.94 -0.87 -15.68
CA ASP A 96 -16.55 -2.21 -15.28
C ASP A 96 -15.06 -2.54 -15.52
N GLN A 97 -14.26 -1.54 -15.88
CA GLN A 97 -12.83 -1.68 -16.18
C GLN A 97 -11.97 -0.83 -15.25
N LEU A 98 -10.74 -1.32 -15.03
CA LEU A 98 -9.66 -0.60 -14.37
C LEU A 98 -8.48 -0.46 -15.37
N GLY A 99 -7.55 0.42 -15.03
CA GLY A 99 -6.30 0.68 -15.73
C GLY A 99 -5.20 0.96 -14.72
N GLY A 100 -4.38 -0.05 -14.44
CA GLY A 100 -3.32 -0.01 -13.44
C GLY A 100 -3.80 0.43 -12.05
N PRO A 101 -4.70 -0.34 -11.41
CA PRO A 101 -5.15 -0.03 -10.05
C PRO A 101 -3.97 -0.04 -9.08
N VAL A 102 -3.96 0.93 -8.15
CA VAL A 102 -2.90 1.09 -7.14
C VAL A 102 -3.47 1.14 -5.73
N GLY A 103 -3.70 2.29 -5.12
CA GLY A 103 -4.22 2.38 -3.76
C GLY A 103 -5.62 1.79 -3.64
N ILE A 104 -5.86 1.07 -2.54
CA ILE A 104 -7.15 0.45 -2.21
C ILE A 104 -7.51 0.71 -0.75
N ARG A 105 -8.80 0.91 -0.51
CA ARG A 105 -9.44 0.85 0.80
C ARG A 105 -10.72 0.04 0.69
N VAL A 106 -11.06 -0.64 1.77
CA VAL A 106 -12.28 -1.45 1.88
C VAL A 106 -13.02 -1.01 3.13
N ASP A 107 -14.28 -0.65 2.96
CA ASP A 107 -15.19 -0.27 4.04
C ASP A 107 -15.78 -1.51 4.72
N ALA A 108 -16.45 -1.32 5.86
CA ALA A 108 -17.00 -2.41 6.66
C ALA A 108 -18.08 -3.25 5.96
N ASP A 109 -18.71 -2.71 4.91
CA ASP A 109 -19.69 -3.36 4.05
C ASP A 109 -19.04 -4.02 2.80
N GLU A 110 -17.71 -4.07 2.76
CA GLU A 110 -16.89 -4.48 1.61
C GLU A 110 -17.12 -3.61 0.36
N THR A 111 -17.45 -2.33 0.54
CA THR A 111 -17.31 -1.36 -0.53
C THR A 111 -15.83 -1.02 -0.74
N LEU A 112 -15.33 -1.25 -1.95
CA LEU A 112 -13.95 -0.95 -2.33
C LEU A 112 -13.87 0.47 -2.85
N THR A 113 -12.93 1.26 -2.35
CA THR A 113 -12.49 2.50 -2.99
C THR A 113 -11.11 2.24 -3.60
N ILE A 114 -10.96 2.46 -4.91
CA ILE A 114 -9.79 2.06 -5.68
C ILE A 114 -9.27 3.27 -6.46
N CYS A 115 -7.99 3.57 -6.28
CA CYS A 115 -7.29 4.45 -7.20
C CYS A 115 -6.99 3.70 -8.50
N ASP A 116 -7.62 4.16 -9.57
CA ASP A 116 -7.51 3.65 -10.92
C ASP A 116 -6.46 4.48 -11.68
N GLY A 117 -5.18 4.19 -11.39
CA GLY A 117 -4.08 5.13 -11.54
C GLY A 117 -3.79 5.57 -12.96
N GLN A 118 -3.86 4.66 -13.95
CA GLN A 118 -3.64 5.03 -15.35
C GLN A 118 -4.84 5.78 -15.95
N ASN A 119 -6.05 5.48 -15.49
CA ASN A 119 -7.26 6.20 -15.87
C ASN A 119 -7.42 7.54 -15.12
N ARG A 120 -6.52 7.86 -14.18
CA ARG A 120 -6.48 9.11 -13.41
C ARG A 120 -7.79 9.41 -12.69
N ARG A 121 -8.39 8.37 -12.11
CA ARG A 121 -9.67 8.45 -11.40
C ARG A 121 -9.65 7.60 -10.14
N VAL A 122 -10.61 7.85 -9.25
CA VAL A 122 -10.92 6.95 -8.13
C VAL A 122 -12.31 6.39 -8.35
N GLN A 123 -12.43 5.07 -8.25
CA GLN A 123 -13.70 4.37 -8.34
C GLN A 123 -14.13 3.79 -6.99
N ARG A 124 -15.44 3.68 -6.80
CA ARG A 124 -16.08 2.96 -5.70
C ARG A 124 -16.85 1.77 -6.24
N TRP A 125 -16.61 0.59 -5.68
CA TRP A 125 -17.23 -0.67 -6.08
C TRP A 125 -17.92 -1.29 -4.88
N LYS A 126 -19.26 -1.38 -4.91
CA LYS A 126 -20.02 -2.07 -3.85
C LYS A 126 -19.78 -3.58 -3.95
N LYS A 127 -19.85 -4.29 -2.83
CA LYS A 127 -19.74 -5.75 -2.80
C LYS A 127 -20.69 -6.40 -3.82
N GLY A 128 -20.14 -7.22 -4.71
CA GLY A 128 -20.88 -7.95 -5.74
C GLY A 128 -21.36 -7.10 -6.94
N ALA A 129 -21.02 -5.81 -7.00
CA ALA A 129 -21.35 -4.98 -8.14
C ALA A 129 -20.52 -5.35 -9.37
N SER A 130 -21.14 -5.30 -10.55
CA SER A 130 -20.48 -5.54 -11.84
C SER A 130 -19.74 -4.32 -12.40
N ASN A 131 -20.00 -3.14 -11.83
CA ASN A 131 -19.49 -1.85 -12.26
C ASN A 131 -19.09 -1.01 -11.04
N GLY A 132 -18.05 -0.21 -11.20
CA GLY A 132 -17.69 0.85 -10.28
C GLY A 132 -18.33 2.19 -10.63
N GLU A 133 -18.49 3.00 -9.60
CA GLU A 133 -18.88 4.40 -9.67
C GLU A 133 -17.61 5.27 -9.64
N THR A 134 -17.43 6.15 -10.62
CA THR A 134 -16.31 7.11 -10.57
C THR A 134 -16.66 8.23 -9.60
N ILE A 135 -15.89 8.34 -8.51
CA ILE A 135 -16.11 9.34 -7.44
C ILE A 135 -15.14 10.51 -7.51
N LEU A 136 -14.05 10.39 -8.28
CA LEU A 136 -13.06 11.45 -8.49
C LEU A 136 -12.40 11.27 -9.86
N THR A 137 -12.17 12.36 -10.59
CA THR A 137 -11.50 12.37 -11.90
C THR A 137 -10.29 13.31 -11.90
N ASN A 138 -9.49 13.26 -12.97
CA ASN A 138 -8.31 14.13 -13.18
C ASN A 138 -7.28 14.10 -12.04
N THR A 139 -7.18 12.97 -11.33
CA THR A 139 -6.26 12.80 -10.21
C THR A 139 -5.15 11.81 -10.56
N SER A 140 -3.89 12.19 -10.35
CA SER A 140 -2.76 11.28 -10.48
C SER A 140 -2.59 10.52 -9.16
N CYS A 141 -3.57 9.70 -8.83
CA CYS A 141 -3.66 9.06 -7.53
C CYS A 141 -2.62 7.93 -7.35
N ARG A 142 -2.15 7.73 -6.12
CA ARG A 142 -1.45 6.52 -5.65
C ARG A 142 -2.13 5.97 -4.40
N GLY A 143 -1.48 6.10 -3.24
CA GLY A 143 -2.06 5.72 -1.95
C GLY A 143 -3.31 6.54 -1.64
N ILE A 144 -4.29 5.89 -1.03
CA ILE A 144 -5.55 6.50 -0.60
C ILE A 144 -5.90 6.09 0.84
N ALA A 145 -6.63 6.95 1.55
CA ALA A 145 -7.30 6.60 2.81
C ALA A 145 -8.68 7.23 2.90
N LEU A 146 -9.50 6.70 3.81
CA LEU A 146 -10.79 7.23 4.18
C LEU A 146 -10.79 7.56 5.67
N ASP A 147 -11.40 8.68 6.06
CA ASP A 147 -11.75 8.93 7.45
C ASP A 147 -13.14 8.35 7.80
N ASN A 148 -13.48 8.35 9.08
CA ASN A 148 -14.77 7.84 9.56
C ASN A 148 -15.99 8.69 9.16
N LYS A 149 -15.78 9.83 8.50
CA LYS A 149 -16.82 10.71 7.92
C LYS A 149 -16.90 10.56 6.40
N GLY A 150 -16.13 9.63 5.83
CA GLY A 150 -16.09 9.35 4.40
C GLY A 150 -15.26 10.33 3.59
N ALA A 151 -14.41 11.16 4.21
CA ALA A 151 -13.47 11.99 3.47
C ALA A 151 -12.40 11.12 2.81
N LEU A 152 -12.11 11.37 1.53
CA LEU A 152 -11.10 10.67 0.76
C LEU A 152 -9.79 11.46 0.76
N TYR A 153 -8.73 10.83 1.25
CA TYR A 153 -7.36 11.34 1.18
C TYR A 153 -6.65 10.64 0.03
N VAL A 154 -6.03 11.41 -0.87
CA VAL A 154 -5.34 10.86 -2.05
C VAL A 154 -3.95 11.45 -2.15
N VAL A 155 -2.95 10.58 -2.29
CA VAL A 155 -1.63 10.99 -2.76
C VAL A 155 -1.73 11.34 -4.25
N ASP A 156 -1.57 12.63 -4.57
CA ASP A 156 -1.41 13.12 -5.94
C ASP A 156 0.09 13.24 -6.23
N TRP A 157 0.66 12.17 -6.81
CA TRP A 157 2.12 12.02 -6.90
C TRP A 157 2.76 12.96 -7.92
N VAL A 158 1.98 13.41 -8.93
CA VAL A 158 2.45 14.36 -9.95
C VAL A 158 2.47 15.79 -9.42
N GLN A 159 1.55 16.11 -8.51
CA GLN A 159 1.48 17.43 -7.86
C GLN A 159 2.18 17.48 -6.50
N PHE A 160 2.89 16.42 -6.12
CA PHE A 160 3.71 16.33 -4.90
C PHE A 160 2.93 16.71 -3.63
N ARG A 161 1.71 16.18 -3.50
CA ARG A 161 0.80 16.57 -2.43
C ARG A 161 -0.14 15.44 -2.02
N VAL A 162 -0.72 15.59 -0.83
CA VAL A 162 -1.91 14.84 -0.42
C VAL A 162 -3.08 15.79 -0.35
N VAL A 163 -4.20 15.39 -0.95
CA VAL A 163 -5.41 16.19 -0.97
C VAL A 163 -6.53 15.39 -0.29
N LYS A 164 -7.29 16.07 0.56
CA LYS A 164 -8.50 15.58 1.22
C LYS A 164 -9.71 16.07 0.44
N TRP A 165 -10.61 15.17 0.09
CA TRP A 165 -11.93 15.47 -0.47
C TRP A 165 -13.01 15.13 0.54
N GLN A 166 -13.86 16.09 0.86
CA GLN A 166 -15.09 15.89 1.61
C GLN A 166 -16.24 16.53 0.83
N ALA A 167 -17.21 15.71 0.41
CA ALA A 167 -18.25 16.14 -0.52
C ALA A 167 -17.63 16.78 -1.78
N SER A 168 -17.93 18.06 -2.08
CA SER A 168 -17.39 18.79 -3.23
C SER A 168 -16.14 19.62 -2.93
N MET A 169 -15.66 19.63 -1.68
CA MET A 169 -14.52 20.45 -1.27
C MET A 169 -13.22 19.65 -1.31
N ALA A 170 -12.16 20.27 -1.84
CA ALA A 170 -10.81 19.71 -1.88
C ALA A 170 -9.85 20.60 -1.10
N GLU A 171 -9.04 19.99 -0.23
CA GLU A 171 -8.07 20.66 0.62
C GLU A 171 -6.70 19.99 0.50
N VAL A 172 -5.63 20.75 0.26
CA VAL A 172 -4.27 20.23 0.35
C VAL A 172 -3.89 20.09 1.83
N VAL A 173 -3.65 18.86 2.28
CA VAL A 173 -3.39 18.53 3.69
C VAL A 173 -1.94 18.12 3.97
N ALA A 174 -1.14 17.92 2.92
CA ALA A 174 0.31 17.74 3.01
C ALA A 174 0.98 18.09 1.67
N GLY A 175 2.19 18.66 1.72
CA GLY A 175 2.93 19.04 0.52
C GLY A 175 2.30 20.18 -0.28
N GLY A 176 2.43 20.12 -1.61
CA GLY A 176 1.85 21.12 -2.53
C GLY A 176 2.67 22.41 -2.71
N ASN A 177 3.85 22.49 -2.09
CA ASN A 177 4.78 23.63 -2.20
C ASN A 177 5.94 23.34 -3.17
N GLY A 178 5.67 22.57 -4.23
CA GLY A 178 6.65 22.08 -5.18
C GLY A 178 7.35 20.78 -4.74
N GLU A 179 8.10 20.20 -5.67
CA GLU A 179 8.93 19.03 -5.41
C GLU A 179 10.19 19.43 -4.62
N GLY A 180 10.48 18.75 -3.52
CA GLY A 180 11.68 19.03 -2.74
C GLY A 180 11.74 18.31 -1.40
N ALA A 181 12.74 18.68 -0.60
CA ALA A 181 13.02 18.10 0.71
C ALA A 181 12.72 19.07 1.88
N GLY A 182 12.08 20.22 1.61
CA GLY A 182 11.53 21.05 2.69
C GLY A 182 10.42 20.30 3.43
N LEU A 183 10.22 20.57 4.72
CA LEU A 183 9.19 19.89 5.52
C LEU A 183 7.75 20.26 5.08
N ASN A 184 7.58 21.31 4.28
CA ASN A 184 6.34 21.67 3.60
C ASN A 184 6.24 21.11 2.16
N GLN A 185 7.23 20.36 1.68
CA GLN A 185 7.33 19.79 0.34
C GLN A 185 7.27 18.26 0.39
N LEU A 186 7.08 17.62 -0.77
CA LEU A 186 7.16 16.17 -0.94
C LEU A 186 7.94 15.85 -2.22
N LYS A 187 8.55 14.67 -2.30
CA LYS A 187 9.29 14.20 -3.48
C LYS A 187 8.89 12.79 -3.88
N ASN A 188 8.06 12.69 -4.92
CA ASN A 188 7.45 11.42 -5.37
C ASN A 188 6.73 10.68 -4.21
N PRO A 189 5.75 11.32 -3.55
CA PRO A 189 4.99 10.65 -2.51
C PRO A 189 4.21 9.47 -3.10
N ILE A 190 4.14 8.36 -2.36
CA ILE A 190 3.55 7.11 -2.88
C ILE A 190 2.44 6.58 -2.00
N GLY A 191 2.74 6.27 -0.73
CA GLY A 191 1.82 5.68 0.23
C GLY A 191 1.39 6.68 1.30
N LEU A 192 0.26 6.40 1.94
CA LEU A 192 -0.20 7.16 3.09
C LEU A 192 -0.91 6.25 4.11
N PHE A 193 -0.90 6.69 5.36
CA PHE A 193 -1.73 6.15 6.44
C PHE A 193 -2.42 7.29 7.18
N LEU A 194 -3.68 7.10 7.57
CA LEU A 194 -4.46 8.06 8.33
C LEU A 194 -4.82 7.43 9.66
N ASP A 195 -4.43 8.05 10.78
CA ASP A 195 -4.75 7.54 12.11
C ASP A 195 -6.14 8.00 12.60
N GLU A 196 -6.57 7.47 13.75
CA GLU A 196 -7.89 7.80 14.34
C GLU A 196 -8.01 9.26 14.78
N ASN A 197 -6.88 9.97 14.95
CA ASN A 197 -6.83 11.40 15.27
C ASN A 197 -6.77 12.27 14.01
N GLN A 198 -6.93 11.68 12.82
CA GLN A 198 -6.78 12.32 11.51
C GLN A 198 -5.36 12.85 11.22
N ALA A 199 -4.34 12.37 11.94
CA ALA A 199 -2.97 12.63 11.55
C ALA A 199 -2.59 11.77 10.35
N LEU A 200 -1.97 12.42 9.37
CA LEU A 200 -1.60 11.83 8.10
C LEU A 200 -0.11 11.47 8.09
N TYR A 201 0.20 10.23 7.80
CA TYR A 201 1.56 9.73 7.61
C TYR A 201 1.80 9.54 6.12
N VAL A 202 2.78 10.23 5.55
CA VAL A 202 3.07 10.22 4.12
C VAL A 202 4.42 9.58 3.86
N VAL A 203 4.44 8.58 2.98
CA VAL A 203 5.68 7.99 2.47
C VAL A 203 6.20 8.86 1.34
N ASP A 204 7.26 9.57 1.63
CA ASP A 204 7.93 10.45 0.69
C ASP A 204 9.18 9.74 0.16
N ARG A 205 8.93 8.99 -0.92
CA ARG A 205 9.80 7.89 -1.39
C ARG A 205 11.18 8.39 -1.80
N SER A 206 11.25 9.48 -2.54
CA SER A 206 12.52 9.99 -3.06
C SER A 206 13.29 10.83 -2.05
N ASN A 207 12.66 11.25 -0.94
CA ASN A 207 13.37 11.81 0.21
C ASN A 207 13.75 10.75 1.25
N HIS A 208 13.29 9.50 1.06
CA HIS A 208 13.65 8.36 1.90
C HIS A 208 13.26 8.54 3.38
N TRP A 209 12.07 9.05 3.60
CA TRP A 209 11.52 9.23 4.94
C TRP A 209 10.00 9.01 4.97
N VAL A 210 9.46 9.01 6.17
CA VAL A 210 8.03 9.14 6.42
C VAL A 210 7.80 10.39 7.25
N THR A 211 6.86 11.22 6.83
CA THR A 211 6.45 12.43 7.56
C THR A 211 5.06 12.28 8.14
N LYS A 212 4.86 12.80 9.36
CA LYS A 212 3.56 12.93 10.03
C LYS A 212 3.06 14.37 9.91
N TRP A 213 1.80 14.54 9.57
CA TRP A 213 1.11 15.81 9.42
C TRP A 213 -0.12 15.80 10.31
N GLU A 214 -0.14 16.66 11.32
CA GLU A 214 -1.33 16.88 12.13
C GLU A 214 -2.38 17.68 11.32
N PRO A 215 -3.69 17.56 11.61
CA PRO A 215 -4.71 18.36 10.95
C PRO A 215 -4.38 19.86 10.97
N GLY A 216 -4.35 20.49 9.79
CA GLY A 216 -4.03 21.92 9.63
C GLY A 216 -2.54 22.27 9.68
N ALA A 217 -1.65 21.31 9.86
CA ALA A 217 -0.20 21.54 9.84
C ALA A 217 0.27 22.13 8.50
N LYS A 218 1.25 23.03 8.55
CA LYS A 218 1.89 23.60 7.36
C LYS A 218 3.15 22.85 6.93
N GLU A 219 3.71 22.07 7.84
CA GLU A 219 4.92 21.27 7.67
C GLU A 219 4.74 19.92 8.36
N GLY A 220 5.35 18.89 7.79
CA GLY A 220 5.41 17.56 8.37
C GLY A 220 6.55 17.39 9.35
N ILE A 221 6.44 16.39 10.22
CA ILE A 221 7.49 15.97 11.15
C ILE A 221 8.02 14.62 10.69
N ILE A 222 9.34 14.47 10.52
CA ILE A 222 9.95 13.19 10.17
C ILE A 222 9.75 12.21 11.34
N VAL A 223 9.15 11.05 11.06
CA VAL A 223 8.88 10.01 12.06
C VAL A 223 9.59 8.69 11.78
N ALA A 224 10.17 8.54 10.58
CA ALA A 224 11.05 7.43 10.22
C ALA A 224 12.01 7.85 9.09
N GLY A 225 13.27 7.39 9.15
CA GLY A 225 14.31 7.77 8.18
C GLY A 225 14.88 9.18 8.42
N GLY A 226 15.16 9.89 7.32
CA GLY A 226 15.62 11.29 7.35
C GLY A 226 17.10 11.53 7.63
N ASN A 227 17.90 10.46 7.74
CA ASN A 227 19.36 10.54 7.86
C ASN A 227 20.07 10.17 6.54
N GLY A 228 19.46 10.58 5.42
CA GLY A 228 19.90 10.22 4.08
C GLY A 228 19.44 8.83 3.61
N GLN A 229 19.70 8.56 2.34
CA GLN A 229 19.48 7.24 1.74
C GLN A 229 20.49 6.24 2.29
N GLY A 230 20.04 5.07 2.72
CA GLY A 230 20.93 4.00 3.18
C GLY A 230 20.19 2.86 3.87
N ASP A 231 20.96 1.93 4.43
CA ASP A 231 20.48 0.73 5.13
C ASP A 231 20.74 0.76 6.65
N GLY A 232 21.27 1.86 7.19
CA GLY A 232 21.34 2.08 8.63
C GLY A 232 19.96 2.03 9.30
N LEU A 233 19.91 1.78 10.61
CA LEU A 233 18.65 1.69 11.35
C LEU A 233 17.90 3.03 11.44
N ASN A 234 18.58 4.15 11.22
CA ASN A 234 18.01 5.49 11.14
C ASN A 234 17.85 5.99 9.68
N GLN A 235 18.05 5.10 8.70
CA GLN A 235 17.97 5.38 7.27
C GLN A 235 16.91 4.51 6.59
N LEU A 236 16.44 4.97 5.44
CA LEU A 236 15.55 4.24 4.54
C LEU A 236 16.08 4.35 3.11
N ASN A 237 15.59 3.49 2.23
CA ASN A 237 15.93 3.48 0.81
C ASN A 237 14.69 3.24 -0.06
N SER A 238 14.14 4.35 -0.55
CA SER A 238 12.90 4.38 -1.35
C SER A 238 11.73 3.61 -0.73
N PRO A 239 11.29 3.99 0.49
CA PRO A 239 10.16 3.35 1.16
C PRO A 239 8.87 3.48 0.33
N THR A 240 7.93 2.55 0.51
CA THR A 240 6.67 2.55 -0.29
C THR A 240 5.38 2.41 0.52
N GLY A 241 5.39 1.65 1.60
CA GLY A 241 4.24 1.43 2.47
C GLY A 241 4.47 1.97 3.87
N VAL A 242 3.40 2.43 4.52
CA VAL A 242 3.41 2.84 5.92
C VAL A 242 2.14 2.37 6.62
N PHE A 243 2.31 1.89 7.85
CA PHE A 243 1.22 1.64 8.79
C PHE A 243 1.61 2.20 10.16
N VAL A 244 0.64 2.65 10.94
CA VAL A 244 0.86 3.12 12.30
C VAL A 244 -0.10 2.44 13.26
N ASP A 245 0.42 1.82 14.31
CA ASP A 245 -0.41 1.17 15.33
C ASP A 245 -1.03 2.19 16.30
N THR A 246 -1.93 1.72 17.16
CA THR A 246 -2.61 2.55 18.18
C THR A 246 -1.66 3.12 19.25
N LYS A 247 -0.42 2.62 19.34
CA LYS A 247 0.64 3.15 20.23
C LYS A 247 1.48 4.23 19.53
N GLY A 248 1.23 4.49 18.25
CA GLY A 248 2.01 5.40 17.42
C GLY A 248 3.34 4.81 16.92
N THR A 249 3.48 3.48 16.94
CA THR A 249 4.63 2.79 16.31
C THR A 249 4.44 2.82 14.79
N VAL A 250 5.43 3.33 14.08
CA VAL A 250 5.43 3.45 12.62
C VAL A 250 6.12 2.25 12.01
N TYR A 251 5.48 1.58 11.07
CA TYR A 251 6.00 0.44 10.30
C TYR A 251 6.16 0.87 8.86
N VAL A 252 7.36 0.66 8.31
CA VAL A 252 7.69 1.12 6.95
C VAL A 252 8.19 -0.04 6.12
N SER A 253 7.61 -0.20 4.93
CA SER A 253 8.16 -1.06 3.89
C SER A 253 9.34 -0.35 3.22
N ASP A 254 10.56 -0.72 3.61
CA ASP A 254 11.81 -0.15 3.12
C ASP A 254 12.26 -0.92 1.86
N ARG A 255 11.61 -0.57 0.74
CA ARG A 255 11.55 -1.40 -0.46
C ARG A 255 12.91 -1.81 -1.01
N LEU A 256 13.83 -0.86 -1.22
CA LEU A 256 15.12 -1.17 -1.85
C LEU A 256 16.11 -1.83 -0.89
N ASN A 257 15.86 -1.75 0.41
CA ASN A 257 16.59 -2.52 1.42
C ASN A 257 15.94 -3.88 1.71
N ASN A 258 14.84 -4.23 1.04
CA ASN A 258 14.15 -5.52 1.16
C ASN A 258 13.82 -5.88 2.62
N ARG A 259 13.33 -4.90 3.38
CA ARG A 259 13.04 -5.06 4.81
C ARG A 259 11.80 -4.31 5.23
N VAL A 260 11.23 -4.72 6.35
CA VAL A 260 10.27 -3.91 7.10
C VAL A 260 10.91 -3.51 8.41
N VAL A 261 10.81 -2.21 8.70
CA VAL A 261 11.41 -1.61 9.88
C VAL A 261 10.31 -0.92 10.67
N ARG A 262 10.35 -1.06 12.00
CA ARG A 262 9.45 -0.35 12.91
C ARG A 262 10.19 0.72 13.70
N TRP A 263 9.55 1.86 13.94
CA TRP A 263 9.99 2.92 14.82
C TRP A 263 8.94 3.13 15.91
N SER A 264 9.33 2.97 17.17
CA SER A 264 8.48 3.42 18.27
C SER A 264 8.34 4.94 18.23
N LYS A 265 7.24 5.47 18.77
CA LYS A 265 6.98 6.91 18.82
C LYS A 265 8.18 7.67 19.41
N GLY A 266 8.76 8.59 18.64
CA GLY A 266 9.91 9.41 19.04
C GLY A 266 11.29 8.72 18.96
N ALA A 267 11.37 7.48 18.44
CA ALA A 267 12.64 6.80 18.26
C ALA A 267 13.47 7.45 17.13
N THR A 268 14.78 7.54 17.34
CA THR A 268 15.75 8.07 16.35
C THR A 268 16.26 7.00 15.39
N ALA A 269 16.03 5.72 15.72
CA ALA A 269 16.39 4.57 14.90
C ALA A 269 15.30 3.50 15.02
N GLY A 270 15.16 2.70 13.96
CA GLY A 270 14.19 1.64 13.85
C GLY A 270 14.75 0.28 14.23
N ILE A 271 13.87 -0.71 14.20
CA ILE A 271 14.18 -2.12 14.41
C ILE A 271 13.68 -2.89 13.19
N VAL A 272 14.57 -3.64 12.54
CA VAL A 272 14.18 -4.54 11.44
C VAL A 272 13.32 -5.65 12.04
N ILE A 273 12.10 -5.80 11.53
CA ILE A 273 11.18 -6.85 11.96
C ILE A 273 10.95 -7.91 10.89
N ALA A 274 11.30 -7.63 9.63
CA ALA A 274 11.16 -8.56 8.52
C ALA A 274 12.23 -8.28 7.46
N GLY A 275 12.74 -9.31 6.79
CA GLY A 275 13.70 -9.15 5.71
C GLY A 275 15.06 -8.62 6.16
N GLY A 276 15.73 -7.85 5.29
CA GLY A 276 17.04 -7.24 5.55
C GLY A 276 18.24 -8.16 5.28
N ASN A 277 18.00 -9.39 4.83
CA ASN A 277 19.04 -10.39 4.52
C ASN A 277 19.22 -10.56 2.99
N GLY A 278 19.18 -9.45 2.26
CA GLY A 278 19.17 -9.41 0.80
C GLY A 278 17.81 -9.73 0.17
N ALA A 279 17.71 -9.47 -1.13
CA ALA A 279 16.52 -9.81 -1.91
C ALA A 279 16.41 -11.33 -2.09
N GLY A 280 15.27 -11.92 -1.74
CA GLY A 280 15.09 -13.35 -1.95
C GLY A 280 13.88 -13.95 -1.26
N ASN A 281 13.86 -15.28 -1.24
CA ASN A 281 12.68 -16.08 -0.87
C ASN A 281 12.88 -16.87 0.41
N GLY A 282 14.07 -16.77 1.01
CA GLY A 282 14.33 -17.30 2.35
C GLY A 282 13.29 -16.81 3.35
N SER A 283 13.12 -17.58 4.43
CA SER A 283 12.19 -17.26 5.52
C SER A 283 12.49 -15.90 6.17
N ASN A 284 13.71 -15.41 6.06
CA ASN A 284 14.20 -14.12 6.55
C ASN A 284 14.52 -13.11 5.43
N GLN A 285 14.06 -13.34 4.21
CA GLN A 285 14.25 -12.45 3.05
C GLN A 285 12.92 -11.92 2.51
N LEU A 286 12.97 -10.72 1.92
CA LEU A 286 11.88 -10.14 1.13
C LEU A 286 12.44 -9.80 -0.26
N ASN A 287 11.59 -9.67 -1.28
CA ASN A 287 12.01 -9.16 -2.58
C ASN A 287 11.08 -8.01 -2.98
N GLY A 288 11.52 -6.77 -2.73
CA GLY A 288 10.74 -5.55 -2.96
C GLY A 288 9.43 -5.52 -2.16
N GLY A 289 9.49 -5.09 -0.89
CA GLY A 289 8.27 -4.82 -0.13
C GLY A 289 7.51 -3.65 -0.75
N PHE A 290 6.28 -3.86 -1.23
CA PHE A 290 5.47 -2.82 -1.87
C PHE A 290 4.62 -2.08 -0.86
N ASP A 291 3.98 -2.82 0.05
CA ASP A 291 3.09 -2.26 1.05
C ASP A 291 3.16 -3.04 2.36
N VAL A 292 2.73 -2.41 3.45
CA VAL A 292 2.61 -3.03 4.78
C VAL A 292 1.25 -2.71 5.37
N SER A 293 0.55 -3.73 5.86
CA SER A 293 -0.74 -3.57 6.54
C SER A 293 -0.83 -4.53 7.72
N PHE A 294 -1.77 -4.26 8.60
CA PHE A 294 -1.99 -4.97 9.85
C PHE A 294 -3.48 -5.10 10.11
N ASP A 295 -3.85 -6.05 10.96
CA ASP A 295 -5.18 -6.07 11.52
C ASP A 295 -5.37 -5.00 12.64
N ARG A 296 -6.62 -4.79 13.06
CA ARG A 296 -6.99 -3.78 14.08
C ARG A 296 -6.41 -4.04 15.48
N TYR A 297 -5.83 -5.21 15.72
CA TYR A 297 -5.22 -5.59 16.99
C TYR A 297 -3.69 -5.47 16.94
N GLY A 298 -3.14 -5.02 15.80
CA GLY A 298 -1.71 -5.13 15.53
C GLY A 298 -1.27 -6.59 15.52
N HIS A 299 -2.15 -7.55 15.22
CA HIS A 299 -1.69 -8.87 14.84
C HIS A 299 -1.45 -8.93 13.34
#